data_AF-X1EVH7-F1
#
_entry.id   AF-X1EVH7-F1
#
_cell.length_a   1.000
_cell.length_b   1.000
_cell.length_c   1.000
_cell.angle_alpha   90.00
_cell.angle_beta   90.00
_cell.angle_gamma   90.00
#
_symmetry.space_group_name_H-M   'P 1'
#
loop_
_entity.id
_entity.type
_entity.pdbx_description
1 polymer ?
#
loop_
_entity_poly.entity_id
_entity_poly.type
_entity_poly.pdbx_seq_one_letter_code
_entity_poly.pdbx_strand_id
1 'polypeptide(L)'
;MHIILTHEQADFDALASLLGAYLLNETALPLLPRRLNRNVRAFITLYGMELPFVEPQDLPDEPVNFVTLVDTQSRISVKGMGPKTQLQVIDHHPLREGLPEDWTVTTEITGATATILV
;
A
#
# COMPACT_ATOMS: atom_id res chain seq x y z
N MET A 1 0.08 15.04 2.76
CA MET A 1 0.94 13.82 2.82
C MET A 1 0.57 12.81 1.74
N HIS A 2 1.53 12.00 1.28
CA HIS A 2 1.33 10.83 0.40
C HIS A 2 1.63 9.56 1.20
N ILE A 3 0.70 8.62 1.21
CA ILE A 3 0.87 7.30 1.85
C ILE A 3 0.72 6.17 0.84
N ILE A 4 1.37 5.04 1.12
CA ILE A 4 1.25 3.80 0.36
C ILE A 4 0.59 2.77 1.28
N LEU A 5 -0.44 2.10 0.79
CA LEU A 5 -1.23 1.13 1.53
C LEU A 5 -1.39 -0.17 0.73
N THR A 6 -1.64 -1.25 1.44
CA THR A 6 -1.93 -2.56 0.86
C THR A 6 -3.03 -3.25 1.66
N HIS A 7 -3.52 -4.41 1.20
CA HIS A 7 -4.62 -5.10 1.85
C HIS A 7 -4.27 -5.57 3.29
N GLU A 8 -5.32 -5.75 4.09
CA GLU A 8 -5.19 -6.42 5.39
C GLU A 8 -4.93 -7.92 5.20
N GLN A 9 -4.29 -8.56 6.18
CA GLN A 9 -3.70 -9.90 6.03
C GLN A 9 -2.59 -9.94 4.98
N ALA A 10 -1.80 -8.87 4.88
CA ALA A 10 -0.72 -8.74 3.92
C ALA A 10 0.22 -9.94 3.93
N ASP A 11 0.53 -10.40 2.73
CA ASP A 11 1.54 -11.38 2.44
C ASP A 11 2.82 -10.73 1.89
N PHE A 12 3.71 -11.52 1.31
CA PHE A 12 4.99 -11.00 0.85
C PHE A 12 4.86 -10.16 -0.42
N ASP A 13 3.83 -10.34 -1.24
CA ASP A 13 3.65 -9.49 -2.42
C ASP A 13 3.20 -8.09 -1.99
N ALA A 14 2.21 -8.03 -1.10
CA ALA A 14 1.82 -6.80 -0.41
C ALA A 14 3.00 -6.06 0.25
N LEU A 15 3.84 -6.78 1.01
CA LEU A 15 5.00 -6.17 1.69
C LEU A 15 6.08 -5.70 0.69
N ALA A 16 6.42 -6.52 -0.29
CA ALA A 16 7.41 -6.17 -1.31
C ALA A 16 6.92 -5.00 -2.17
N SER A 17 5.63 -4.95 -2.47
CA SER A 17 5.02 -3.87 -3.25
C SER A 17 4.97 -2.56 -2.48
N LEU A 18 4.71 -2.59 -1.16
CA LEU A 18 4.87 -1.40 -0.31
C LEU A 18 6.29 -0.83 -0.41
N LEU A 19 7.30 -1.70 -0.32
CA LEU A 19 8.69 -1.29 -0.43
C LEU A 19 9.03 -0.80 -1.84
N GLY A 20 8.62 -1.51 -2.89
CA GLY A 20 8.86 -1.12 -4.28
C GLY A 20 8.26 0.24 -4.61
N ALA A 21 7.01 0.49 -4.23
CA ALA A 21 6.37 1.79 -4.42
C ALA A 21 7.07 2.91 -3.63
N TYR A 22 7.57 2.63 -2.42
CA TYR A 22 8.38 3.57 -1.65
C TYR A 22 9.70 3.90 -2.35
N LEU A 23 10.40 2.90 -2.90
CA LEU A 23 11.67 3.13 -3.60
C LEU A 23 11.50 3.98 -4.88
N LEU A 24 10.32 3.94 -5.52
CA LEU A 24 9.99 4.83 -6.64
C LEU A 24 9.65 6.26 -6.17
N ASN A 25 9.23 6.44 -4.93
CA ASN A 25 8.96 7.75 -4.33
C ASN A 25 9.25 7.75 -2.82
N GLU A 26 10.50 8.05 -2.45
CA GLU A 26 10.98 7.99 -1.06
C GLU A 26 10.37 9.08 -0.15
N THR A 27 9.56 10.00 -0.70
CA THR A 27 8.80 10.98 0.09
C THR A 27 7.44 10.47 0.58
N ALA A 28 6.95 9.36 0.02
CA ALA A 28 5.73 8.72 0.47
C ALA A 28 5.98 7.87 1.72
N LEU A 29 4.95 7.69 2.55
CA LEU A 29 5.03 6.83 3.74
C LEU A 29 4.41 5.46 3.46
N PRO A 30 5.18 4.36 3.45
CA PRO A 30 4.64 3.02 3.28
C PRO A 30 4.14 2.48 4.62
N LEU A 31 2.82 2.38 4.79
CA LEU A 31 2.23 1.99 6.07
C LEU A 31 2.12 0.48 6.18
N LEU A 32 2.55 -0.07 7.33
CA LEU A 32 2.25 -1.46 7.66
C LEU A 32 0.75 -1.64 7.91
N PRO A 33 0.11 -2.65 7.31
CA PRO A 33 -1.26 -2.99 7.64
C PRO A 33 -1.32 -3.62 9.03
N ARG A 34 -2.47 -3.46 9.71
CA ARG A 34 -2.62 -3.89 11.11
C ARG A 34 -2.54 -5.41 11.26
N ARG A 35 -2.96 -6.14 10.23
CA ARG A 35 -2.89 -7.60 10.18
C ARG A 35 -1.91 -8.03 9.11
N LEU A 36 -0.78 -8.57 9.56
CA LEU A 36 0.17 -9.31 8.74
C LEU A 36 -0.11 -10.81 8.85
N ASN A 37 0.08 -11.54 7.74
CA ASN A 37 0.10 -12.99 7.79
C ASN A 37 1.28 -13.49 8.67
N ARG A 38 1.27 -14.77 9.06
CA ARG A 38 2.26 -15.30 10.02
C ARG A 38 3.71 -15.22 9.52
N ASN A 39 3.94 -15.36 8.22
CA ASN A 39 5.28 -15.41 7.64
C ASN A 39 5.86 -13.99 7.54
N VAL A 40 5.05 -13.04 7.07
CA VAL A 40 5.39 -11.61 7.00
C VAL A 40 5.62 -11.04 8.38
N ARG A 41 4.78 -11.39 9.36
CA ARG A 41 4.96 -10.99 10.76
C ARG A 41 6.30 -11.47 11.31
N ALA A 42 6.66 -12.73 11.07
CA ALA A 42 7.95 -13.28 11.51
C ALA A 42 9.12 -12.53 10.83
N PHE A 43 8.99 -12.22 9.55
CA PHE A 43 9.99 -11.45 8.80
C PHE A 43 10.15 -10.03 9.36
N ILE A 44 9.07 -9.28 9.54
CA ILE A 44 9.10 -7.91 10.10
C ILE A 44 9.62 -7.90 11.54
N THR A 45 9.33 -8.93 12.33
CA THR A 45 9.88 -9.05 13.70
C THR A 45 11.41 -9.13 13.69
N LEU A 46 12.00 -9.76 12.67
CA LEU A 46 13.46 -9.94 12.58
C LEU A 46 14.16 -8.77 11.86
N TYR A 47 13.54 -8.24 10.80
CA TYR A 47 14.19 -7.31 9.87
C TYR A 47 13.53 -5.93 9.79
N GLY A 48 12.40 -5.72 10.47
CA GLY A 48 11.57 -4.51 10.33
C GLY A 48 12.28 -3.22 10.69
N MET A 49 13.29 -3.25 11.59
CA MET A 49 14.05 -2.06 11.97
C MET A 49 14.87 -1.45 10.81
N GLU A 50 15.20 -2.25 9.79
CA GLU A 50 15.99 -1.80 8.64
C GLU A 50 15.09 -1.34 7.47
N LEU A 51 13.76 -1.47 7.61
CA LEU A 51 12.79 -1.20 6.56
C LEU A 51 12.07 0.11 6.82
N PRO A 52 11.69 0.87 5.77
CA PRO A 52 11.17 2.24 5.88
C PRO A 52 9.69 2.28 6.29
N PHE A 53 9.14 1.19 6.84
CA PHE A 53 7.72 1.10 7.08
C PHE A 53 7.28 1.89 8.30
N VAL A 54 6.09 2.49 8.21
CA VAL A 54 5.49 3.30 9.28
C VAL A 54 4.30 2.55 9.86
N GLU A 55 4.22 2.43 11.18
CA GLU A 55 3.03 1.90 11.83
C GLU A 55 1.88 2.93 11.76
N PRO A 56 0.61 2.52 11.57
CA PRO A 56 -0.50 3.47 11.43
C PRO A 56 -0.70 4.45 12.60
N GLN A 57 -0.22 4.07 13.80
CA GLN A 57 -0.27 4.89 15.00
C GLN A 57 0.80 5.99 15.04
N ASP A 58 1.90 5.81 14.30
CA ASP A 58 3.02 6.75 14.22
C ASP A 58 2.84 7.72 13.03
N LEU A 59 1.71 7.63 12.33
CA LEU A 59 1.39 8.50 11.22
C LEU A 59 1.22 9.96 11.71
N PRO A 60 1.84 10.95 11.04
CA PRO A 60 1.66 12.36 11.36
C PRO A 60 0.19 12.78 11.35
N ASP A 61 -0.17 13.73 12.21
CA ASP A 61 -1.52 14.29 12.24
C ASP A 61 -1.72 15.36 11.16
N GLU A 62 -1.65 14.91 9.90
CA GLU A 62 -1.73 15.76 8.72
C GLU A 62 -2.72 15.19 7.67
N PRO A 63 -3.32 16.05 6.83
CA PRO A 63 -4.17 15.59 5.74
C PRO A 63 -3.42 14.70 4.74
N VAL A 64 -4.06 13.58 4.38
CA VAL A 64 -3.62 12.68 3.31
C VAL A 64 -4.19 13.21 2.00
N ASN A 65 -3.32 13.71 1.13
CA ASN A 65 -3.72 14.29 -0.15
C ASN A 65 -3.72 13.23 -1.27
N PHE A 66 -2.86 12.22 -1.16
CA PHE A 66 -2.68 11.18 -2.17
C PHE A 66 -2.41 9.83 -1.51
N VAL A 67 -2.97 8.77 -2.08
CA VAL A 67 -2.78 7.38 -1.65
C VAL A 67 -2.42 6.53 -2.86
N THR A 68 -1.37 5.74 -2.73
CA THR A 68 -1.10 4.61 -3.63
C THR A 68 -1.53 3.31 -2.94
N LEU A 69 -2.52 2.62 -3.49
CA LEU A 69 -2.85 1.25 -3.12
C LEU A 69 -1.99 0.30 -3.96
N VAL A 70 -1.32 -0.63 -3.28
CA VAL A 70 -0.58 -1.72 -3.92
C VAL A 70 -1.20 -3.06 -3.56
N ASP A 71 -1.26 -3.96 -4.53
CA ASP A 71 -1.74 -5.35 -4.35
C ASP A 71 -3.20 -5.43 -3.87
N THR A 72 -3.96 -4.36 -4.13
CA THR A 72 -5.37 -4.30 -3.75
C THR A 72 -6.12 -3.20 -4.46
N GLN A 73 -7.40 -3.46 -4.73
CA GLN A 73 -8.38 -2.49 -5.22
C GLN A 73 -9.45 -2.19 -4.16
N SER A 74 -9.23 -2.64 -2.92
CA SER A 74 -10.16 -2.42 -1.82
C SER A 74 -9.94 -1.06 -1.17
N ARG A 75 -11.04 -0.39 -0.82
CA ARG A 75 -10.99 0.85 -0.04
C ARG A 75 -10.45 0.56 1.36
N ILE A 76 -9.38 1.26 1.72
CA ILE A 76 -8.79 1.27 3.06
C ILE A 76 -8.93 2.70 3.60
N SER A 77 -9.34 2.84 4.86
CA SER A 77 -9.48 4.13 5.51
C SER A 77 -8.41 4.28 6.59
N VAL A 78 -7.63 5.36 6.48
CA VAL A 78 -6.58 5.73 7.43
C VAL A 78 -6.84 7.16 7.91
N LYS A 79 -6.35 7.47 9.12
CA LYS A 79 -6.41 8.83 9.68
C LYS A 79 -5.84 9.84 8.68
N GLY A 80 -6.52 10.98 8.53
CA GLY A 80 -6.12 12.05 7.62
C GLY A 80 -6.68 11.94 6.19
N MET A 81 -7.26 10.79 5.80
CA MET A 81 -7.98 10.66 4.52
C MET A 81 -9.33 11.39 4.57
N GLY A 82 -9.74 11.95 3.43
CA GLY A 82 -11.02 12.63 3.28
C GLY A 82 -11.52 12.63 1.83
N PRO A 83 -12.62 13.34 1.54
CA PRO A 83 -13.24 13.33 0.21
C PRO A 83 -12.39 13.88 -0.94
N LYS A 84 -11.31 14.61 -0.61
CA LYS A 84 -10.37 15.17 -1.59
C LYS A 84 -9.10 14.34 -1.77
N THR A 85 -8.96 13.24 -1.02
CA THR A 85 -7.79 12.37 -1.14
C THR A 85 -7.83 11.66 -2.48
N GLN A 86 -6.81 11.90 -3.29
CA GLN A 86 -6.65 11.23 -4.59
C GLN A 86 -6.12 9.81 -4.39
N LEU A 87 -6.52 8.91 -5.30
CA LEU A 87 -6.25 7.49 -5.18
C LEU A 87 -5.72 6.90 -6.49
N GLN A 88 -4.59 6.21 -6.39
CA GLN A 88 -4.03 5.39 -7.44
C GLN A 88 -3.92 3.94 -6.97
N VAL A 89 -4.15 2.99 -7.86
CA VAL A 89 -4.01 1.55 -7.63
C VAL A 89 -2.94 0.98 -8.55
N ILE A 90 -2.04 0.16 -8.01
CA ILE A 90 -1.11 -0.71 -8.76
C ILE A 90 -1.35 -2.13 -8.26
N ASP A 91 -1.86 -3.00 -9.12
CA ASP A 91 -2.34 -4.32 -8.70
C ASP A 91 -2.18 -5.35 -9.82
N HIS A 92 -2.04 -6.62 -9.49
CA HIS A 92 -1.97 -7.72 -10.46
C HIS A 92 -3.26 -8.54 -10.55
N HIS A 93 -4.22 -8.30 -9.66
CA HIS A 93 -5.52 -8.95 -9.70
C HIS A 93 -6.39 -8.45 -10.88
N PRO A 94 -7.37 -9.25 -11.34
CA PRO A 94 -8.35 -8.78 -12.31
C PRO A 94 -9.02 -7.48 -11.86
N LEU A 95 -9.26 -6.57 -12.81
CA LEU A 95 -9.95 -5.31 -12.53
C LEU A 95 -11.32 -5.58 -11.90
N ARG A 96 -11.54 -4.98 -10.73
CA ARG A 96 -12.78 -5.10 -9.97
C ARG A 96 -13.86 -4.20 -10.56
N GLU A 97 -15.08 -4.73 -10.64
CA GLU A 97 -16.24 -3.94 -11.04
C GLU A 97 -16.62 -2.88 -9.98
N GLY A 98 -17.11 -1.73 -10.44
CA GLY A 98 -17.65 -0.68 -9.58
C GLY A 98 -16.59 0.11 -8.81
N LEU A 99 -15.34 0.15 -9.30
CA LEU A 99 -14.36 1.09 -8.78
C LEU A 99 -14.78 2.53 -9.08
N PRO A 100 -14.42 3.49 -8.21
CA PRO A 100 -14.73 4.90 -8.43
C PRO A 100 -14.03 5.43 -9.69
N GLU A 101 -14.73 6.24 -10.48
CA GLU A 101 -14.19 6.78 -11.74
C GLU A 101 -13.02 7.74 -11.55
N ASP A 102 -12.89 8.34 -10.37
CA ASP A 102 -11.79 9.24 -10.01
C ASP A 102 -10.51 8.50 -9.59
N TRP A 103 -10.53 7.17 -9.54
CA TRP A 103 -9.34 6.37 -9.24
C TRP A 103 -8.52 6.15 -10.51
N THR A 104 -7.21 6.33 -10.40
CA THR A 104 -6.28 5.89 -11.44
C THR A 104 -5.88 4.45 -11.16
N VAL A 105 -6.18 3.52 -12.07
CA VAL A 105 -5.94 2.09 -11.84
C VAL A 105 -4.98 1.55 -12.89
N THR A 106 -3.88 0.95 -12.43
CA THR A 106 -2.91 0.24 -13.25
C THR A 106 -2.93 -1.23 -12.84
N THR A 107 -3.30 -2.10 -13.78
CA THR A 107 -3.27 -3.55 -13.58
C THR A 107 -2.52 -4.28 -14.66
N GLU A 108 -1.72 -5.26 -14.29
CA GLU A 108 -1.00 -6.13 -15.23
C GLU A 108 -1.27 -7.61 -14.95
N ILE A 109 -1.35 -8.42 -16.00
CA ILE A 109 -1.56 -9.87 -15.87
C ILE A 109 -0.22 -10.54 -15.57
N THR A 110 0.24 -10.40 -14.33
CA THR A 110 1.47 -11.00 -13.80
C THR A 110 1.22 -11.78 -12.51
N GLY A 111 2.23 -12.53 -12.06
CA GLY A 111 2.13 -13.37 -10.86
C GLY A 111 2.18 -12.60 -9.53
N ALA A 112 2.68 -11.35 -9.54
CA ALA A 112 2.83 -10.53 -8.34
C ALA A 112 2.86 -9.04 -8.67
N THR A 113 2.22 -8.22 -7.85
CA THR A 113 2.25 -6.75 -7.94
C THR A 113 3.69 -6.22 -7.88
N ALA A 114 4.55 -6.86 -7.07
CA ALA A 114 5.97 -6.49 -6.98
C ALA A 114 6.70 -6.56 -8.33
N THR A 115 6.24 -7.40 -9.27
CA THR A 115 6.80 -7.50 -10.63
C THR A 115 6.51 -6.25 -11.47
N ILE A 116 5.42 -5.54 -11.19
CA ILE A 116 5.03 -4.30 -11.89
C ILE A 116 5.94 -3.13 -11.46
N LEU A 117 6.50 -3.21 -10.26
CA LEU A 117 7.24 -2.13 -9.60
C LEU A 117 8.77 -2.21 -9.82
N VAL A 118 9.28 -3.19 -10.58
CA VAL A 118 10.72 -3.43 -10.84
C VAL A 118 11.05 -3.56 -12.32
#